data_AF-A0AAP9HE63-F1
#
_entry.id   AF-A0AAP9HE63-F1
#
_cell.length_a   1.000
_cell.length_b   1.000
_cell.length_c   1.000
_cell.angle_alpha   90.00
_cell.angle_beta   90.00
_cell.angle_gamma   90.00
#
_symmetry.space_group_name_H-M   'P 1'
#
loop_
_entity.id
_entity.type
_entity.pdbx_description
1 polymer ?
#
loop_
_entity_poly.entity_id
_entity_poly.type
_entity_poly.pdbx_seq_one_letter_code
_entity_poly.pdbx_strand_id
1 'polypeptide(L)'
;MNKKQFCTLLENELRLYLSSEEVYKTLNFFKEMIDDRVDEGLSEEQAVSQLGNIDDIVGQILDEHNIKKRQKKLVWRFIPQKTPSAANIIIAILLFPIWITIFSLVASFFLVFISLIFSLVVSVIAFFVGGIALILKAPFYLIYEKNIAYCLDTLGFGFIITGIGLIGIYYLLKSLKKVRKNGWSFKKMFVKVFKKEVYINE
;
A
#
# COMPACT_ATOMS: atom_id res chain seq x y z
N MET A 1 -2.88 -27.19 -2.69
CA MET A 1 -2.08 -27.36 -1.47
C MET A 1 -2.06 -28.85 -1.17
N ASN A 2 -0.91 -29.44 -0.89
CA ASN A 2 -0.84 -30.88 -0.62
C ASN A 2 -1.19 -31.20 0.84
N LYS A 3 -1.37 -32.48 1.16
CA LYS A 3 -1.76 -32.96 2.49
C LYS A 3 -0.80 -32.50 3.59
N LYS A 4 0.51 -32.62 3.33
CA LYS A 4 1.57 -32.25 4.30
C LYS A 4 1.54 -30.75 4.61
N GLN A 5 1.37 -29.90 3.59
CA GLN A 5 1.25 -28.46 3.74
C GLN A 5 0.01 -28.08 4.55
N PHE A 6 -1.13 -28.72 4.27
CA PHE A 6 -2.37 -28.48 5.01
C PHE A 6 -2.21 -28.81 6.50
N CYS A 7 -1.75 -30.02 6.84
CA CYS A 7 -1.55 -30.43 8.24
C CYS A 7 -0.55 -29.52 8.97
N THR A 8 0.54 -29.13 8.31
CA THR A 8 1.54 -28.24 8.91
C THR A 8 0.95 -26.85 9.22
N LEU A 9 0.12 -26.31 8.33
CA LEU A 9 -0.53 -25.02 8.55
C LEU A 9 -1.57 -25.10 9.67
N LEU A 10 -2.41 -26.15 9.65
CA LEU A 10 -3.43 -26.37 10.68
C LEU A 10 -2.82 -26.57 12.07
N GLU A 11 -1.72 -27.32 12.17
CA GLU A 11 -0.97 -27.52 13.42
C GLU A 11 -0.45 -26.19 13.99
N ASN A 12 0.18 -25.38 13.13
CA ASN A 12 0.76 -24.10 13.53
C ASN A 12 -0.29 -23.12 14.06
N GLU A 13 -1.50 -23.12 13.48
CA GLU A 13 -2.58 -22.26 13.96
C GLU A 13 -3.21 -22.77 15.26
N LEU A 14 -3.54 -24.06 15.34
CA LEU A 14 -4.24 -24.64 16.50
C LEU A 14 -3.36 -24.70 17.76
N ARG A 15 -2.04 -24.90 17.63
CA ARG A 15 -1.10 -24.97 18.76
C ARG A 15 -1.01 -23.67 19.57
N LEU A 16 -1.48 -22.55 19.01
CA LEU A 16 -1.56 -21.27 19.74
C LEU A 16 -2.70 -21.22 20.75
N TYR A 17 -3.65 -22.15 20.68
CA TYR A 17 -4.92 -22.13 21.37
C TYR A 17 -5.24 -23.41 22.15
N LEU A 18 -4.96 -24.59 21.57
CA LEU A 18 -5.30 -25.89 22.16
C LEU A 18 -4.06 -26.60 22.72
N SER A 19 -4.30 -27.63 23.55
CA SER A 19 -3.24 -28.51 24.06
C SER A 19 -2.65 -29.39 22.95
N SER A 20 -1.40 -29.85 23.12
CA SER A 20 -0.74 -30.71 22.12
C SER A 20 -1.52 -31.99 21.81
N GLU A 21 -2.26 -32.52 22.80
CA GLU A 21 -3.07 -33.73 22.63
C GLU A 21 -4.29 -33.48 21.74
N GLU A 22 -5.01 -32.38 21.97
CA GLU A 22 -6.17 -32.00 21.16
C GLU A 22 -5.75 -31.68 19.72
N VAL A 23 -4.66 -30.94 19.54
CA VAL A 23 -4.10 -30.64 18.21
C VAL A 23 -3.79 -31.93 17.45
N TYR A 24 -3.19 -32.93 18.10
CA TYR A 24 -2.88 -34.21 17.45
C TYR A 24 -4.16 -34.96 17.05
N LYS A 25 -5.19 -34.99 17.90
CA LYS A 25 -6.48 -35.61 17.59
C LYS A 25 -7.14 -34.94 16.38
N THR A 26 -7.19 -33.61 16.35
CA THR A 26 -7.76 -32.86 15.23
C THR A 26 -6.98 -33.11 13.94
N LEU A 27 -5.64 -33.08 13.99
CA LEU A 27 -4.81 -33.36 12.82
C LEU A 27 -5.02 -34.77 12.28
N ASN A 28 -5.13 -35.77 13.15
CA ASN A 28 -5.37 -37.14 12.72
C ASN A 28 -6.74 -37.31 12.06
N PHE A 29 -7.78 -36.67 12.60
CA PHE A 29 -9.12 -36.65 11.99
C PHE A 29 -9.09 -36.10 10.56
N PHE A 30 -8.45 -34.94 10.33
CA PHE A 30 -8.35 -34.39 8.98
C PHE A 30 -7.45 -35.22 8.07
N LYS A 31 -6.43 -35.88 8.62
CA LYS A 31 -5.53 -36.75 7.86
C LYS A 31 -6.30 -37.96 7.31
N GLU A 32 -7.10 -38.62 8.15
CA GLU A 32 -7.98 -39.73 7.76
C GLU A 32 -8.99 -39.26 6.71
N MET A 33 -9.66 -38.13 6.93
CA MET A 33 -10.62 -37.59 5.95
C MET A 33 -10.01 -37.29 4.57
N ILE A 34 -8.72 -36.90 4.53
CA ILE A 34 -7.99 -36.68 3.27
C ILE A 34 -7.64 -38.03 2.64
N ASP A 35 -7.17 -38.98 3.44
CA ASP A 35 -6.82 -40.34 2.96
C ASP A 35 -8.03 -41.04 2.35
N ASP A 36 -9.20 -40.97 3.00
CA ASP A 36 -10.45 -41.55 2.48
C ASP A 36 -10.79 -41.02 1.08
N ARG A 37 -10.63 -39.71 0.86
CA ARG A 37 -10.89 -39.07 -0.45
C ARG A 37 -9.84 -39.43 -1.50
N VAL A 38 -8.59 -39.62 -1.07
CA VAL A 38 -7.53 -40.07 -1.97
C VAL A 38 -7.77 -41.52 -2.40
N ASP A 39 -8.23 -42.36 -1.49
CA ASP A 39 -8.63 -43.74 -1.76
C ASP A 39 -9.86 -43.83 -2.69
N GLU A 40 -10.76 -42.83 -2.63
CA GLU A 40 -11.86 -42.64 -3.59
C GLU A 40 -11.41 -42.15 -4.98
N GLY A 41 -10.11 -41.92 -5.19
CA GLY A 41 -9.51 -41.58 -6.48
C GLY A 41 -9.30 -40.10 -6.74
N LEU A 42 -9.48 -39.22 -5.75
CA LEU A 42 -9.12 -37.80 -5.86
C LEU A 42 -7.61 -37.60 -5.65
N SER A 43 -7.05 -36.57 -6.28
CA SER A 43 -5.68 -36.15 -5.94
C SER A 43 -5.67 -35.47 -4.57
N GLU A 44 -4.52 -35.51 -3.86
CA GLU A 44 -4.38 -34.85 -2.56
C GLU A 44 -4.79 -33.36 -2.60
N GLU A 45 -4.46 -32.66 -3.69
CA GLU A 45 -4.81 -31.24 -3.83
C GLU A 45 -6.31 -31.03 -3.98
N GLN A 46 -7.00 -31.95 -4.67
CA GLN A 46 -8.45 -31.90 -4.83
C GLN A 46 -9.15 -32.22 -3.50
N ALA A 47 -8.69 -33.26 -2.79
CA ALA A 47 -9.20 -33.62 -1.48
C ALA A 47 -9.08 -32.44 -0.48
N VAL A 48 -7.92 -31.79 -0.43
CA VAL A 48 -7.69 -30.62 0.42
C VAL A 48 -8.56 -29.42 -0.03
N SER A 49 -8.78 -29.23 -1.33
CA SER A 49 -9.63 -28.13 -1.81
C SER A 49 -11.10 -28.27 -1.39
N GLN A 50 -11.58 -29.51 -1.20
CA GLN A 50 -12.97 -29.77 -0.79
C GLN A 50 -13.23 -29.52 0.70
N LEU A 51 -12.17 -29.53 1.53
CA LEU A 51 -12.28 -29.26 2.96
C LEU A 51 -12.59 -27.79 3.28
N GLY A 52 -12.38 -26.89 2.33
CA GLY A 52 -12.57 -25.45 2.51
C GLY A 52 -11.30 -24.74 3.00
N ASN A 53 -11.49 -23.54 3.55
CA ASN A 53 -10.39 -22.70 3.99
C ASN A 53 -9.94 -23.08 5.42
N ILE A 54 -8.62 -23.16 5.64
CA ILE A 54 -8.02 -23.45 6.96
C ILE A 54 -8.53 -22.46 8.01
N ASP A 55 -8.66 -21.18 7.67
CA ASP A 55 -9.12 -20.14 8.60
C ASP A 55 -10.53 -20.41 9.14
N ASP A 56 -11.41 -20.98 8.31
CA ASP A 56 -12.79 -21.31 8.65
C ASP A 56 -12.83 -22.56 9.52
N ILE A 57 -12.03 -23.58 9.17
CA ILE A 57 -11.86 -24.81 9.96
C ILE A 57 -11.34 -24.48 11.36
N VAL A 58 -10.31 -23.64 11.45
CA VAL A 58 -9.76 -23.17 12.74
C VAL A 58 -10.80 -22.38 13.52
N GLY A 59 -11.59 -21.53 12.84
CA GLY A 59 -12.70 -20.81 13.47
C GLY A 59 -13.73 -21.76 14.11
N GLN A 60 -14.18 -22.77 13.37
CA GLN A 60 -15.15 -23.77 13.85
C GLN A 60 -14.63 -24.56 15.05
N ILE A 61 -13.38 -25.03 15.00
CA ILE A 61 -12.75 -25.77 16.11
C ILE A 61 -12.66 -24.87 17.35
N LEU A 62 -12.24 -23.62 17.19
CA LEU A 62 -12.14 -22.69 18.32
C LEU A 62 -13.52 -22.38 18.91
N ASP A 63 -14.56 -22.23 18.10
CA ASP A 63 -15.93 -22.02 18.55
C ASP A 63 -16.47 -23.23 19.32
N GLU A 64 -16.20 -24.46 18.86
CA GLU A 64 -16.56 -25.71 19.57
C GLU A 64 -15.89 -25.80 20.95
N HIS A 65 -14.63 -25.37 21.04
CA HIS A 65 -13.89 -25.29 22.30
C HIS A 65 -14.19 -24.02 23.13
N ASN A 66 -15.10 -23.13 22.70
CA ASN A 66 -15.39 -21.83 23.32
C ASN A 66 -14.15 -20.92 23.48
N ILE A 67 -13.15 -21.05 22.61
CA ILE A 67 -11.91 -20.27 22.64
C ILE A 67 -12.04 -19.08 21.69
N LYS A 68 -11.94 -17.85 22.22
CA LYS A 68 -11.90 -16.66 21.37
C LYS A 68 -10.59 -16.60 20.57
N LYS A 69 -10.69 -16.52 19.24
CA LYS A 69 -9.53 -16.30 18.34
C LYS A 69 -8.80 -15.01 18.74
N ARG A 70 -7.47 -15.06 18.91
CA ARG A 70 -6.66 -13.87 19.26
C ARG A 70 -6.83 -12.83 18.17
N GLN A 71 -7.36 -11.68 18.54
CA GLN A 71 -7.54 -10.60 17.58
C GLN A 71 -6.21 -9.90 17.33
N LYS A 72 -5.86 -9.74 16.05
CA LYS A 72 -4.71 -8.93 15.64
C LYS A 72 -5.14 -7.46 15.67
N LYS A 73 -4.51 -6.65 16.53
CA LYS A 73 -4.70 -5.20 16.51
C LYS A 73 -3.47 -4.53 15.92
N LEU A 74 -3.71 -3.57 15.03
CA LEU A 74 -2.67 -2.70 14.51
C LEU A 74 -2.38 -1.59 15.53
N VAL A 75 -1.20 -1.64 16.14
CA VAL A 75 -0.75 -0.62 17.10
C VAL A 75 0.42 0.17 16.53
N TRP A 76 0.52 1.44 16.89
CA TRP A 76 1.61 2.31 16.45
C TRP A 76 2.96 1.76 16.91
N ARG A 77 3.88 1.63 15.95
CA ARG A 77 5.20 1.03 16.15
C ARG A 77 6.09 1.84 17.11
N PHE A 78 5.86 3.15 17.14
CA PHE A 78 6.65 4.14 17.89
C PHE A 78 6.07 4.47 19.26
N ILE A 79 4.88 3.94 19.61
CA ILE A 79 4.33 4.11 20.95
C ILE A 79 4.95 3.03 21.86
N PRO A 80 5.71 3.41 22.89
CA PRO A 80 6.27 2.46 23.82
C PRO A 80 5.13 1.78 24.59
N GLN A 81 5.06 0.44 24.50
CA GLN A 81 4.09 -0.39 25.21
C GLN A 81 4.49 -0.64 26.68
N LYS A 82 5.72 -0.25 27.04
CA LYS A 82 6.29 -0.38 28.39
C LYS A 82 6.68 0.99 28.89
N THR A 83 6.59 1.20 30.20
CA THR A 83 7.07 2.42 30.84
C THR A 83 8.55 2.62 30.52
N PRO A 84 8.95 3.78 29.97
CA PRO A 84 10.35 4.03 29.69
C PRO A 84 11.14 4.06 31.00
N SER A 85 12.30 3.41 31.02
CA SER A 85 13.24 3.50 32.15
C SER A 85 13.68 4.96 32.34
N ALA A 86 13.88 5.39 33.59
CA ALA A 86 14.32 6.75 33.92
C ALA A 86 15.59 7.16 33.14
N ALA A 87 16.49 6.22 32.88
CA ALA A 87 17.68 6.45 32.05
C ALA A 87 17.34 6.86 30.61
N ASN A 88 16.34 6.24 29.99
CA ASN A 88 15.92 6.57 28.62
C ASN A 88 15.29 7.97 28.56
N ILE A 89 14.59 8.39 29.63
CA ILE A 89 14.01 9.72 29.73
C ILE A 89 15.13 10.78 29.80
N ILE A 90 16.14 10.56 30.64
CA ILE A 90 17.30 11.46 30.78
C ILE A 90 18.05 11.58 29.44
N ILE A 91 18.29 10.46 28.76
CA ILE A 91 18.92 10.43 27.43
C ILE A 91 18.06 11.19 26.40
N ALA A 92 16.74 10.99 26.42
CA ALA A 92 15.85 11.69 25.49
C ALA A 92 15.86 13.21 25.70
N ILE A 93 15.90 13.68 26.96
CA ILE A 93 16.01 15.10 27.30
C ILE A 93 17.35 15.67 26.83
N LEU A 94 18.45 14.95 27.05
CA LEU A 94 19.79 15.40 26.65
C LEU A 94 19.93 15.47 25.12
N LEU A 95 19.34 14.52 24.39
CA LEU A 95 19.34 14.49 22.93
C LEU A 95 18.19 15.29 22.30
N PHE A 96 17.35 15.95 23.08
CA PHE A 96 16.22 16.75 22.56
C PHE A 96 16.61 17.73 21.42
N PRO A 97 17.75 18.44 21.49
CA PRO A 97 18.19 19.29 20.39
C PRO A 97 18.46 18.52 19.09
N ILE A 98 18.98 17.29 19.19
CA ILE A 98 19.30 16.42 18.05
C ILE A 98 18.02 15.86 17.43
N TRP A 99 17.01 15.54 18.24
CA TRP A 99 15.72 15.09 17.73
C TRP A 99 15.03 16.16 16.88
N ILE A 100 15.10 17.43 17.30
CA ILE A 100 14.54 18.56 16.55
C ILE A 100 15.25 18.73 15.20
N THR A 101 16.59 18.65 15.17
CA THR A 101 17.33 18.82 13.93
C THR A 101 17.07 17.69 12.94
N ILE A 102 17.00 16.44 13.40
CA ILE A 102 16.65 15.29 12.55
C ILE A 102 15.22 15.44 12.02
N PHE A 103 14.26 15.83 12.87
CA PHE A 103 12.88 16.04 12.44
C PHE A 103 12.78 17.15 11.39
N SER A 104 13.46 18.28 11.63
CA SER A 104 13.50 19.38 10.67
C SER A 104 14.12 18.96 9.35
N LEU A 105 15.20 18.16 9.36
CA LEU A 105 15.85 17.68 8.16
C LEU A 105 14.90 16.81 7.32
N VAL A 106 14.25 15.84 7.96
CA VAL A 106 13.28 14.95 7.28
C VAL A 106 12.09 15.74 6.74
N ALA A 107 11.57 16.70 7.51
CA ALA A 107 10.49 17.57 7.08
C ALA A 107 10.89 18.40 5.85
N SER A 108 12.10 18.97 5.83
CA SER A 108 12.63 19.72 4.68
C SER A 108 12.72 18.86 3.44
N PHE A 109 13.26 17.64 3.52
CA PHE A 109 13.31 16.73 2.36
C PHE A 109 11.91 16.36 1.84
N PHE A 110 10.96 16.13 2.75
CA PHE A 110 9.58 15.87 2.37
C PHE A 110 8.94 17.08 1.67
N LEU A 111 9.20 18.29 2.15
CA LEU A 111 8.73 19.53 1.53
C LEU A 111 9.34 19.78 0.15
N VAL A 112 10.63 19.51 -0.02
CA VAL A 112 11.29 19.59 -1.34
C VAL A 112 10.65 18.59 -2.31
N PHE A 113 10.37 17.38 -1.85
CA PHE A 113 9.76 16.34 -2.68
C PHE A 113 8.34 16.72 -3.13
N ILE A 114 7.49 17.23 -2.23
CA ILE A 114 6.14 17.68 -2.59
C ILE A 114 6.19 18.89 -3.52
N SER A 115 7.12 19.83 -3.27
CA SER A 115 7.30 21.01 -4.12
C SER A 115 7.73 20.63 -5.54
N LEU A 116 8.61 19.63 -5.68
CA LEU A 116 9.07 19.16 -6.99
C LEU A 116 7.90 18.56 -7.79
N ILE A 117 7.09 17.71 -7.17
CA ILE A 117 5.90 17.14 -7.80
C ILE A 117 4.92 18.25 -8.20
N PHE A 118 4.67 19.20 -7.30
CA PHE A 118 3.78 20.32 -7.56
C PHE A 118 4.26 21.18 -8.72
N SER A 119 5.56 21.53 -8.76
CA SER A 119 6.14 22.31 -9.84
C SER A 119 6.01 21.64 -11.20
N LEU A 120 6.12 20.31 -11.25
CA LEU A 120 5.98 19.53 -12.48
C LEU A 120 4.53 19.56 -12.97
N VAL A 121 3.56 19.42 -12.06
CA VAL A 121 2.14 19.51 -12.42
C VAL A 121 1.80 20.91 -12.94
N VAL A 122 2.24 21.95 -12.23
CA VAL A 122 1.98 23.35 -12.61
C VAL A 122 2.63 23.70 -13.94
N SER A 123 3.88 23.26 -14.19
CA SER A 123 4.57 23.56 -15.44
C SER A 123 3.87 22.94 -16.65
N VAL A 124 3.40 21.69 -16.55
CA VAL A 124 2.64 21.02 -17.61
C VAL A 124 1.34 21.76 -17.92
N ILE A 125 0.61 22.20 -16.88
CA ILE A 125 -0.61 23.00 -17.05
C ILE A 125 -0.28 24.36 -17.69
N ALA A 126 0.81 25.01 -17.25
CA ALA A 126 1.23 26.29 -17.78
C ALA A 126 1.61 26.21 -19.27
N PHE A 127 2.30 25.15 -19.71
CA PHE A 127 2.56 24.93 -21.13
C PHE A 127 1.26 24.79 -21.92
N PHE A 128 0.30 24.02 -21.42
CA PHE A 128 -0.98 23.85 -22.12
C PHE A 128 -1.77 25.16 -22.22
N VAL A 129 -1.94 25.88 -21.12
CA VAL A 129 -2.66 27.16 -21.08
C VAL A 129 -1.92 28.24 -21.88
N GLY A 130 -0.59 28.31 -21.75
CA GLY A 130 0.25 29.25 -22.48
C GLY A 130 0.21 29.02 -23.99
N GLY A 131 0.22 27.75 -24.43
CA GLY A 131 0.08 27.41 -25.84
C GLY A 131 -1.27 27.86 -26.42
N ILE A 132 -2.36 27.63 -25.70
CA ILE A 132 -3.70 28.10 -26.10
C ILE A 132 -3.74 29.63 -26.17
N ALA A 133 -3.17 30.31 -25.18
CA ALA A 133 -3.12 31.77 -25.15
C ALA A 133 -2.36 32.35 -26.37
N LEU A 134 -1.27 31.70 -26.80
CA LEU A 134 -0.54 32.10 -28.00
C LEU A 134 -1.38 31.93 -29.27
N ILE A 135 -2.11 30.82 -29.40
CA ILE A 135 -3.01 30.58 -30.54
C ILE A 135 -4.09 31.65 -30.62
N LEU A 136 -4.70 32.01 -29.47
CA LEU A 136 -5.71 33.06 -29.39
C LEU A 136 -5.12 34.46 -29.66
N LYS A 137 -3.86 34.69 -29.30
CA LYS A 137 -3.17 35.96 -29.54
C LYS A 137 -2.76 36.14 -31.01
N ALA A 138 -2.45 35.05 -31.71
CA ALA A 138 -1.93 35.11 -33.08
C ALA A 138 -2.76 35.96 -34.08
N PRO A 139 -4.10 35.87 -34.18
CA PRO A 139 -4.88 36.68 -35.12
C PRO A 139 -4.78 38.20 -34.87
N PHE A 140 -4.45 38.64 -33.65
CA PHE A 140 -4.29 40.07 -33.35
C PHE A 140 -3.06 40.67 -34.06
N TYR A 141 -2.02 39.88 -34.35
CA TYR A 141 -0.86 40.35 -35.13
C TYR A 141 -1.23 40.67 -36.59
N LEU A 142 -2.20 39.98 -37.16
CA LEU A 142 -2.73 40.33 -38.49
C LEU A 142 -3.52 41.64 -38.48
N ILE A 143 -4.28 41.89 -37.41
CA ILE A 143 -5.17 43.05 -37.30
C ILE A 143 -4.37 44.34 -37.04
N TYR A 144 -3.43 44.31 -36.09
CA TYR A 144 -2.72 45.52 -35.64
C TYR A 144 -1.42 45.79 -36.38
N GLU A 145 -0.59 44.76 -36.59
CA GLU A 145 0.74 44.92 -37.19
C GLU A 145 0.75 44.62 -38.69
N LYS A 146 -0.33 44.03 -39.23
CA LYS A 146 -0.45 43.59 -40.64
C LYS A 146 0.71 42.69 -41.08
N ASN A 147 1.33 41.97 -40.14
CA ASN A 147 2.48 41.12 -40.41
C ASN A 147 2.08 39.63 -40.34
N ILE A 148 2.01 39.00 -41.51
CA ILE A 148 1.62 37.60 -41.67
C ILE A 148 2.69 36.66 -41.09
N ALA A 149 3.97 37.02 -41.20
CA ALA A 149 5.06 36.19 -40.71
C ALA A 149 4.98 36.00 -39.19
N TYR A 150 4.78 37.07 -38.42
CA TYR A 150 4.62 36.99 -36.97
C TYR A 150 3.36 36.21 -36.55
N CYS A 151 2.27 36.33 -37.31
CA CYS A 151 1.06 35.54 -37.04
C CYS A 151 1.32 34.03 -37.23
N LEU A 152 1.94 33.63 -38.33
CA LEU A 152 2.24 32.22 -38.61
C LEU A 152 3.26 31.64 -37.63
N ASP A 153 4.29 32.41 -37.29
CA ASP A 153 5.29 32.03 -36.30
C ASP A 153 4.66 31.80 -34.91
N THR A 154 3.84 32.75 -34.45
CA THR A 154 3.14 32.65 -33.16
C THR A 154 2.15 31.49 -33.13
N LEU A 155 1.43 31.23 -34.23
CA LEU A 155 0.56 30.04 -34.35
C LEU A 155 1.37 28.75 -34.26
N GLY A 156 2.49 28.66 -34.99
CA GLY A 156 3.37 27.50 -34.98
C GLY A 156 3.88 27.18 -33.57
N PHE A 157 4.41 28.18 -32.86
CA PHE A 157 4.83 28.02 -31.47
C PHE A 157 3.67 27.66 -30.54
N GLY A 158 2.49 28.26 -30.73
CA GLY A 158 1.29 27.95 -29.96
C GLY A 158 0.88 26.49 -30.08
N PHE A 159 0.87 25.93 -31.30
CA PHE A 159 0.56 24.50 -31.52
C PHE A 159 1.61 23.57 -30.92
N ILE A 160 2.90 23.87 -31.10
CA ILE A 160 4.00 23.05 -30.55
C ILE A 160 3.90 23.00 -29.02
N ILE A 161 3.75 24.16 -28.37
CA ILE A 161 3.69 24.27 -26.91
C ILE A 161 2.44 23.60 -26.36
N THR A 162 1.28 23.77 -27.01
CA THR A 162 0.03 23.08 -26.64
C THR A 162 0.18 21.57 -26.77
N GLY A 163 0.83 21.09 -27.84
CA GLY A 163 1.11 19.68 -28.06
C GLY A 163 1.98 19.07 -26.95
N ILE A 164 3.04 19.77 -26.54
CA ILE A 164 3.89 19.37 -25.41
C ILE A 164 3.07 19.31 -24.11
N GLY A 165 2.23 20.32 -23.87
CA GLY A 165 1.31 20.35 -22.72
C GLY A 165 0.37 19.13 -22.68
N LEU A 166 -0.25 18.78 -23.81
CA LEU A 166 -1.14 17.62 -23.92
C LEU A 166 -0.42 16.29 -23.64
N ILE A 167 0.79 16.12 -24.19
CA ILE A 167 1.63 14.95 -23.93
C ILE A 167 1.96 14.86 -22.44
N GLY A 168 2.34 15.99 -21.82
CA GLY A 168 2.59 16.08 -20.38
C GLY A 168 1.37 15.68 -19.55
N ILE A 169 0.18 16.19 -19.87
CA ILE A 169 -1.07 15.85 -19.19
C ILE A 169 -1.37 14.36 -19.32
N TYR A 170 -1.20 13.78 -20.50
CA TYR A 170 -1.40 12.34 -20.72
C TYR A 170 -0.49 11.49 -19.82
N TYR A 171 0.80 11.81 -19.73
CA TYR A 171 1.73 11.10 -18.86
C TYR A 171 1.40 11.27 -17.38
N LEU A 172 0.97 12.46 -16.94
CA LEU A 172 0.50 12.70 -15.58
C LEU A 172 -0.69 11.80 -15.23
N LEU A 173 -1.71 11.76 -16.09
CA LEU A 173 -2.89 10.91 -15.90
C LEU A 173 -2.55 9.42 -15.90
N LYS A 174 -1.65 8.99 -16.79
CA LYS A 174 -1.17 7.61 -16.84
C LYS A 174 -0.43 7.21 -15.57
N SER A 175 0.41 8.11 -15.03
CA SER A 175 1.09 7.92 -13.75
C SER A 175 0.10 7.78 -12.59
N LEU A 176 -0.91 8.67 -12.51
CA LEU A 176 -1.96 8.61 -11.50
C LEU A 176 -2.76 7.30 -11.57
N LYS A 177 -3.13 6.86 -12.77
CA LYS A 177 -3.82 5.56 -12.97
C LYS A 177 -2.95 4.38 -12.54
N LYS A 178 -1.64 4.40 -12.82
CA LYS A 178 -0.70 3.35 -12.41
C LYS A 178 -0.58 3.28 -10.88
N VAL A 179 -0.47 4.43 -10.21
CA VAL A 179 -0.45 4.50 -8.74
C VAL A 179 -1.74 3.94 -8.14
N ARG A 180 -2.91 4.31 -8.71
CA ARG A 180 -4.21 3.79 -8.26
C ARG A 180 -4.35 2.29 -8.48
N LYS A 181 -3.96 1.76 -9.65
CA LYS A 181 -4.06 0.34 -10.00
C LYS A 181 -3.14 -0.52 -9.13
N ASN A 182 -1.92 -0.05 -8.85
CA ASN A 182 -0.99 -0.76 -7.96
C ASN A 182 -1.45 -0.78 -6.50
N GLY A 183 -2.59 -0.19 -6.16
CA GLY A 183 -3.10 -0.16 -4.79
C GLY A 183 -2.20 0.60 -3.83
N TRP A 184 -1.30 1.44 -4.35
CA TRP A 184 -0.42 2.33 -3.60
C TRP A 184 -1.25 3.46 -2.99
N SER A 185 -2.05 3.10 -2.00
CA SER A 185 -2.68 4.08 -1.13
C SER A 185 -1.64 4.51 -0.11
N PHE A 186 -1.41 5.82 -0.01
CA PHE A 186 -0.60 6.41 1.05
C PHE A 186 -0.99 5.84 2.41
N LYS A 187 -2.29 5.58 2.64
CA LYS A 187 -2.80 4.93 3.86
C LYS A 187 -2.21 3.53 4.08
N LYS A 188 -2.15 2.68 3.06
CA LYS A 188 -1.59 1.31 3.19
C LYS A 188 -0.09 1.35 3.48
N MET A 189 0.64 2.22 2.78
CA MET A 189 2.09 2.37 2.97
C MET A 189 2.39 2.96 4.36
N PHE A 190 1.64 3.98 4.76
CA PHE A 190 1.73 4.59 6.07
C PHE A 190 1.39 3.60 7.18
N VAL A 191 0.31 2.83 7.06
CA VAL A 191 -0.02 1.78 8.03
C VAL A 191 1.09 0.72 8.11
N LYS A 192 1.65 0.29 6.98
CA LYS A 192 2.74 -0.70 6.95
C LYS A 192 4.04 -0.17 7.58
N VAL A 193 4.34 1.11 7.42
CA VAL A 193 5.56 1.74 7.99
C VAL A 193 5.37 2.04 9.48
N PHE A 194 4.22 2.59 9.87
CA PHE A 194 4.00 3.17 11.20
C PHE A 194 3.23 2.26 12.17
N LYS A 195 2.55 1.21 11.72
CA LYS A 195 1.83 0.28 12.58
C LYS A 195 2.42 -1.12 12.50
N LYS A 196 2.46 -1.81 13.64
CA LYS A 196 2.81 -3.24 13.74
C LYS A 196 1.59 -4.03 14.17
N GLU A 197 1.48 -5.26 13.68
CA GLU A 197 0.48 -6.21 14.18
C GLU A 197 0.92 -6.72 15.55
N VAL A 198 0.01 -6.64 16.53
CA VAL A 198 0.19 -7.20 17.87
C VAL A 198 -1.01 -8.09 18.14
N TYR A 199 -0.74 -9.30 18.62
CA TYR A 199 -1.77 -10.22 19.09
C TYR A 199 -2.29 -9.74 20.44
N ILE A 200 -3.59 -9.53 20.56
CA ILE A 200 -4.25 -9.28 21.83
C ILE A 200 -4.88 -10.59 22.27
N ASN A 201 -4.50 -11.03 23.47
CA ASN A 201 -5.25 -12.05 24.19
C ASN A 201 -6.30 -11.25 25.00
N GLU A 202 -7.57 -11.34 24.61
CA GLU A 202 -8.66 -10.94 25.50
C GLU A 202 -8.82 -11.95 26.64
#